data_AF-A0A522RG22-F1
#
_entry.id   AF-A0A522RG22-F1
#
_cell.length_a   1.000
_cell.length_b   1.000
_cell.length_c   1.000
_cell.angle_alpha   90.00
_cell.angle_beta   90.00
_cell.angle_gamma   90.00
#
_symmetry.space_group_name_H-M   'P 1'
#
loop_
_entity.id
_entity.type
_entity.pdbx_description
1 polymer ?
#
loop_
_entity_poly.entity_id
_entity_poly.type
_entity_poly.pdbx_seq_one_letter_code
_entity_poly.pdbx_strand_id
1 'polypeptide(L)'
;MHSPPEAVVAHSPLSLDHPREKLRPSDRRGGWEETELSVQDREAPVSRDHERVRAISSLRKSMIRPELGAICGTIAVFAFFLIAAPGSGMFTLQGVMNWGTESAQFAIIAVGACLLMIAGEFDLSIGSMIGFSGMAIALLSAQFGLPMWAAIVVAFALAMVVGAMNGFLVVRTGLPSFIVTLASLFILRGLATFIPISINGSTIISGLKASSQSDWLAPAFGGEVLSGLFTWLARHGIIDTFKAGSKAGQPVVDGIPMLMVWAVVLVIAAHIVLTRTTFGNWIFASGGDANAARNVGVPVNRVKILMFVLTAFCAAVFAACQVLHFGSAAADRGLLKEFEAIISVVIGGTLLTGGYGTVAGAALGAIIFGVVQQGLFFAGVDSSLFQVCLGIILLAAVILNTYIRRLITGER
;
A
#
# COMPACT_ATOMS: atom_id res chain seq x y z
N MET A 1 -15.52 -46.54 -59.84
CA MET A 1 -16.97 -46.49 -59.59
C MET A 1 -17.28 -45.18 -58.88
N HIS A 2 -18.07 -44.33 -59.57
CA HIS A 2 -18.86 -43.15 -59.16
C HIS A 2 -18.46 -42.17 -58.02
N SER A 3 -18.34 -40.90 -58.39
CA SER A 3 -18.69 -39.66 -57.64
C SER A 3 -20.22 -39.37 -57.73
N PRO A 4 -20.83 -38.25 -57.22
CA PRO A 4 -20.55 -37.23 -56.16
C PRO A 4 -21.85 -36.94 -55.30
N PRO A 5 -22.25 -35.74 -54.75
CA PRO A 5 -21.63 -34.39 -54.53
C PRO A 5 -21.91 -33.67 -53.16
N GLU A 6 -21.44 -32.41 -53.10
CA GLU A 6 -21.39 -31.32 -52.09
C GLU A 6 -22.71 -30.76 -51.49
N ALA A 7 -22.64 -30.02 -50.36
CA ALA A 7 -23.37 -28.75 -50.13
C ALA A 7 -22.88 -27.95 -48.88
N VAL A 8 -22.84 -26.62 -49.04
CA VAL A 8 -22.45 -25.53 -48.10
C VAL A 8 -23.70 -24.75 -47.68
N VAL A 9 -23.88 -24.33 -46.40
CA VAL A 9 -24.67 -23.14 -45.92
C VAL A 9 -24.28 -22.86 -44.44
N ALA A 10 -23.65 -21.76 -44.02
CA ALA A 10 -23.99 -20.32 -43.89
C ALA A 10 -24.53 -19.89 -42.49
N HIS A 11 -23.90 -18.83 -41.96
CA HIS A 11 -24.23 -18.11 -40.72
C HIS A 11 -25.54 -17.31 -40.82
N SER A 12 -26.24 -17.13 -39.68
CA SER A 12 -27.27 -16.09 -39.50
C SER A 12 -27.24 -15.53 -38.06
N PRO A 13 -27.21 -14.20 -37.87
CA PRO A 13 -27.33 -13.54 -36.56
C PRO A 13 -28.77 -13.10 -36.26
N LEU A 14 -29.17 -13.22 -34.99
CA LEU A 14 -30.47 -12.80 -34.47
C LEU A 14 -30.60 -11.27 -34.32
N SER A 15 -31.77 -10.80 -34.74
CA SER A 15 -32.30 -9.44 -34.82
C SER A 15 -32.72 -8.84 -33.47
N LEU A 16 -32.50 -7.53 -33.30
CA LEU A 16 -33.32 -6.68 -32.42
C LEU A 16 -33.77 -5.44 -33.21
N ASP A 17 -35.08 -5.29 -33.31
CA ASP A 17 -35.82 -4.27 -34.06
C ASP A 17 -35.71 -2.86 -33.44
N HIS A 18 -35.47 -1.86 -34.29
CA HIS A 18 -35.82 -0.46 -34.05
C HIS A 18 -36.80 -0.02 -35.15
N PRO A 19 -38.00 0.51 -34.82
CA PRO A 19 -38.89 1.10 -35.82
C PRO A 19 -38.37 2.47 -36.24
N ARG A 20 -37.90 2.59 -37.49
CA ARG A 20 -37.62 3.87 -38.17
C ARG A 20 -38.86 4.31 -38.95
N GLU A 21 -39.48 5.39 -38.50
CA GLU A 21 -40.57 6.07 -39.19
C GLU A 21 -40.05 6.78 -40.45
N LYS A 22 -40.71 6.52 -41.59
CA LYS A 22 -40.31 6.99 -42.92
C LYS A 22 -40.80 8.42 -43.16
N LEU A 23 -39.89 9.39 -43.27
CA LEU A 23 -40.19 10.70 -43.88
C LEU A 23 -40.28 10.56 -45.40
N ARG A 24 -41.45 10.87 -45.98
CA ARG A 24 -41.66 10.93 -47.44
C ARG A 24 -41.30 12.33 -47.97
N PRO A 25 -40.61 12.45 -49.11
CA PRO A 25 -40.21 13.73 -49.68
C PRO A 25 -41.24 14.22 -50.72
N SER A 26 -42.25 14.95 -50.29
CA SER A 26 -43.04 15.82 -51.16
C SER A 26 -43.88 16.75 -50.31
N ASP A 27 -43.41 17.97 -50.09
CA ASP A 27 -44.23 19.19 -49.99
C ASP A 27 -43.30 20.39 -49.74
N ARG A 28 -42.63 20.82 -50.83
CA ARG A 28 -42.17 22.19 -50.96
C ARG A 28 -43.27 22.96 -51.68
N ARG A 29 -44.06 23.77 -50.96
CA ARG A 29 -44.68 25.03 -51.45
C ARG A 29 -45.51 25.70 -50.35
N GLY A 30 -45.32 27.01 -50.20
CA GLY A 30 -45.97 27.91 -49.21
C GLY A 30 -45.02 28.18 -48.05
N GLY A 31 -44.59 29.40 -47.75
CA GLY A 31 -45.28 30.69 -47.82
C GLY A 31 -45.12 31.30 -46.42
N TRP A 32 -44.47 32.45 -46.34
CA TRP A 32 -43.99 33.09 -45.11
C TRP A 32 -45.14 33.46 -44.15
N GLU A 33 -45.05 33.01 -42.89
CA GLU A 33 -45.67 33.68 -41.74
C GLU A 33 -44.63 33.74 -40.61
N GLU A 34 -43.94 34.88 -40.54
CA GLU A 34 -43.20 35.30 -39.35
C GLU A 34 -44.21 35.57 -38.24
N THR A 35 -44.46 34.58 -37.39
CA THR A 35 -45.09 34.85 -36.09
C THR A 35 -44.04 35.51 -35.21
N GLU A 36 -44.09 36.84 -35.12
CA GLU A 36 -43.37 37.64 -34.13
C GLU A 36 -43.67 37.08 -32.73
N LEU A 37 -42.75 36.27 -32.20
CA LEU A 37 -42.70 35.94 -30.78
C LEU A 37 -42.22 37.20 -30.06
N SER A 38 -43.16 37.90 -29.43
CA SER A 38 -42.91 39.07 -28.60
C SER A 38 -41.84 38.74 -27.55
N VAL A 39 -40.79 39.57 -27.51
CA VAL A 39 -39.65 39.48 -26.58
C VAL A 39 -40.04 39.91 -25.15
N GLN A 40 -41.29 39.65 -24.75
CA GLN A 40 -41.89 40.13 -23.50
C GLN A 40 -42.04 39.06 -22.41
N ASP A 41 -41.64 37.82 -22.67
CA ASP A 41 -41.44 36.80 -21.61
C ASP A 41 -40.02 36.88 -21.04
N ARG A 42 -39.60 38.08 -20.64
CA ARG A 42 -38.38 38.28 -19.86
C ARG A 42 -38.65 37.94 -18.39
N GLU A 43 -37.93 36.92 -17.93
CA GLU A 43 -37.43 36.76 -16.57
C GLU A 43 -38.50 36.70 -15.45
N ALA A 44 -39.12 35.53 -15.29
CA ALA A 44 -39.51 35.11 -13.95
C ALA A 44 -38.22 34.98 -13.11
N PRO A 45 -38.10 35.65 -11.96
CA PRO A 45 -36.92 35.52 -11.12
C PRO A 45 -36.87 34.07 -10.63
N VAL A 46 -35.85 33.32 -11.06
CA VAL A 46 -35.53 32.02 -10.47
C VAL A 46 -35.24 32.29 -9.00
N SER A 47 -36.17 31.93 -8.13
CA SER A 47 -36.01 32.09 -6.69
C SER A 47 -34.75 31.32 -6.28
N ARG A 48 -33.76 32.04 -5.73
CA ARG A 48 -32.50 31.47 -5.21
C ARG A 48 -32.71 30.55 -3.99
N ASP A 49 -33.94 30.20 -3.66
CA ASP A 49 -34.33 29.47 -2.45
C ASP A 49 -34.31 27.93 -2.61
N HIS A 50 -33.97 27.43 -3.82
CA HIS A 50 -33.98 26.01 -4.14
C HIS A 50 -32.59 25.34 -4.17
N GLU A 51 -31.57 25.98 -3.61
CA GLU A 51 -30.31 25.30 -3.28
C GLU A 51 -30.17 25.14 -1.76
N ARG A 52 -31.23 24.63 -1.12
CA ARG A 52 -31.10 24.09 0.24
C ARG A 52 -30.23 22.84 0.17
N VAL A 53 -28.91 23.04 0.19
CA VAL A 53 -27.92 21.99 0.47
C VAL A 53 -28.39 21.29 1.74
N ARG A 54 -28.99 20.12 1.57
CA ARG A 54 -29.53 19.33 2.69
C ARG A 54 -28.35 19.08 3.63
N ALA A 55 -28.37 19.69 4.80
CA ALA A 55 -27.32 19.52 5.81
C ALA A 55 -27.30 18.03 6.21
N ILE A 56 -26.41 17.28 5.56
CA ILE A 56 -26.17 15.88 5.87
C ILE A 56 -25.61 15.87 7.30
N SER A 57 -26.25 15.13 8.21
CA SER A 57 -25.76 15.03 9.60
C SER A 57 -24.29 14.61 9.61
N SER A 58 -23.51 15.13 10.56
CA SER A 58 -22.08 14.79 10.69
C SER A 58 -21.84 13.28 10.80
N LEU A 59 -22.80 12.54 11.38
CA LEU A 59 -22.83 11.07 11.40
C LEU A 59 -22.94 10.47 10.00
N ARG A 60 -23.87 10.94 9.16
CA ARG A 60 -24.02 10.46 7.78
C ARG A 60 -22.86 10.91 6.89
N LYS A 61 -22.23 12.07 7.15
CA LYS A 61 -20.99 12.51 6.47
C LYS A 61 -19.78 11.68 6.89
N SER A 62 -19.70 11.26 8.16
CA SER A 62 -18.68 10.33 8.64
C SER A 62 -18.88 8.94 8.06
N MET A 63 -20.13 8.52 7.85
CA MET A 63 -20.51 7.23 7.26
C MET A 63 -20.21 7.09 5.76
N ILE A 64 -19.79 8.14 5.03
CA ILE A 64 -19.49 8.05 3.58
C ILE A 64 -17.98 7.95 3.30
N ARG A 65 -17.13 7.89 4.34
CA ARG A 65 -15.67 7.85 4.13
C ARG A 65 -15.19 6.47 3.66
N PRO A 66 -14.27 6.41 2.67
CA PRO A 66 -13.64 5.16 2.19
C PRO A 66 -13.06 4.29 3.32
N GLU A 67 -12.60 4.94 4.39
CA GLU A 67 -11.86 4.34 5.51
C GLU A 67 -12.75 3.51 6.45
N LEU A 68 -14.07 3.66 6.40
CA LEU A 68 -14.96 3.00 7.37
C LEU A 68 -14.94 1.49 7.30
N GLY A 69 -14.90 0.94 6.08
CA GLY A 69 -14.85 -0.50 5.93
C GLY A 69 -13.55 -1.07 6.53
N ALA A 70 -12.42 -0.35 6.38
CA ALA A 70 -11.15 -0.71 7.00
C ALA A 70 -11.19 -0.55 8.54
N ILE A 71 -11.85 0.50 9.06
CA ILE A 71 -12.06 0.69 10.51
C ILE A 71 -12.88 -0.46 11.08
N CYS A 72 -14.02 -0.79 10.47
CA CYS A 72 -14.88 -1.88 10.91
C CYS A 72 -14.15 -3.23 10.81
N GLY A 73 -13.40 -3.47 9.73
CA GLY A 73 -12.57 -4.67 9.60
C GLY A 73 -11.52 -4.77 10.69
N THR A 74 -10.86 -3.65 11.03
CA THR A 74 -9.89 -3.58 12.14
C THR A 74 -10.57 -3.95 13.46
N ILE A 75 -11.71 -3.33 13.79
CA ILE A 75 -12.47 -3.62 15.01
C ILE A 75 -12.87 -5.10 15.06
N ALA A 76 -13.34 -5.68 13.95
CA ALA A 76 -13.73 -7.08 13.89
C ALA A 76 -12.55 -8.04 14.15
N VAL A 77 -11.37 -7.74 13.58
CA VAL A 77 -10.15 -8.53 13.81
C VAL A 77 -9.69 -8.45 15.26
N PHE A 78 -9.71 -7.25 15.86
CA PHE A 78 -9.39 -7.08 17.28
C PHE A 78 -10.38 -7.82 18.18
N ALA A 79 -11.68 -7.72 17.89
CA ALA A 79 -12.71 -8.44 18.64
C ALA A 79 -12.54 -9.97 18.52
N PHE A 80 -12.18 -10.46 17.34
CA PHE A 80 -11.87 -11.88 17.12
C PHE A 80 -10.73 -12.35 18.03
N PHE A 81 -9.58 -11.67 18.05
CA PHE A 81 -8.45 -12.08 18.88
C PHE A 81 -8.64 -11.86 20.38
N LEU A 82 -9.48 -10.90 20.78
CA LEU A 82 -9.89 -10.75 22.17
C LEU A 82 -10.58 -12.02 22.70
N ILE A 83 -11.38 -12.67 21.84
CA ILE A 83 -12.13 -13.89 22.17
C ILE A 83 -11.29 -15.15 21.93
N ALA A 84 -10.49 -15.17 20.87
CA ALA A 84 -9.74 -16.36 20.45
C ALA A 84 -8.43 -16.57 21.21
N ALA A 85 -7.81 -15.50 21.74
CA ALA A 85 -6.52 -15.58 22.44
C ALA A 85 -6.55 -14.94 23.85
N PRO A 86 -7.55 -15.27 24.71
CA PRO A 86 -7.63 -14.70 26.05
C PRO A 86 -6.43 -15.16 26.89
N GLY A 87 -5.78 -14.24 27.60
CA GLY A 87 -4.63 -14.56 28.46
C GLY A 87 -3.33 -14.92 27.72
N SER A 88 -3.30 -14.88 26.38
CA SER A 88 -2.12 -15.20 25.55
C SER A 88 -0.94 -14.23 25.70
N GLY A 89 -1.14 -13.09 26.35
CA GLY A 89 -0.17 -12.00 26.41
C GLY A 89 -0.22 -11.03 25.23
N MET A 90 -1.06 -11.27 24.21
CA MET A 90 -1.17 -10.43 23.01
C MET A 90 -1.49 -8.95 23.31
N PHE A 91 -2.32 -8.71 24.33
CA PHE A 91 -2.75 -7.36 24.74
C PHE A 91 -1.92 -6.80 25.91
N THR A 92 -0.85 -7.49 26.33
CA THR A 92 0.15 -6.91 27.23
C THR A 92 1.01 -5.90 26.47
N LEU A 93 1.77 -5.07 27.18
CA LEU A 93 2.66 -4.11 26.53
C LEU A 93 3.64 -4.79 25.55
N GLN A 94 4.25 -5.91 25.92
CA GLN A 94 5.12 -6.68 25.04
C GLN A 94 4.37 -7.19 23.80
N GLY A 95 3.14 -7.69 24.00
CA GLY A 95 2.28 -8.13 22.90
C GLY A 95 1.99 -6.99 21.93
N VAL A 96 1.61 -5.81 22.45
CA VAL A 96 1.38 -4.58 21.69
C VAL A 96 2.61 -4.14 20.91
N MET A 97 3.79 -4.22 21.52
CA MET A 97 5.05 -3.92 20.83
C MET A 97 5.36 -4.92 19.71
N ASN A 98 5.10 -6.21 19.92
CA ASN A 98 5.36 -7.23 18.92
C ASN A 98 4.46 -7.05 17.69
N TRP A 99 3.14 -7.06 17.86
CA TRP A 99 2.24 -6.89 16.72
C TRP A 99 2.31 -5.47 16.14
N GLY A 100 2.58 -4.46 16.96
CA GLY A 100 2.78 -3.08 16.50
C GLY A 100 4.03 -2.91 15.63
N THR A 101 5.11 -3.61 15.97
CA THR A 101 6.33 -3.65 15.15
C THR A 101 6.06 -4.35 13.83
N GLU A 102 5.39 -5.51 13.82
CA GLU A 102 5.01 -6.20 12.59
C GLU A 102 4.06 -5.36 11.71
N SER A 103 3.03 -4.76 12.30
CA SER A 103 2.14 -3.82 11.59
C SER A 103 2.89 -2.63 11.00
N ALA A 104 3.92 -2.12 11.68
CA ALA A 104 4.75 -1.03 11.17
C ALA A 104 5.58 -1.46 9.93
N GLN A 105 6.08 -2.70 9.89
CA GLN A 105 6.77 -3.24 8.70
C GLN A 105 5.84 -3.17 7.49
N PHE A 106 4.60 -3.66 7.64
CA PHE A 106 3.58 -3.62 6.60
C PHE A 106 3.18 -2.19 6.24
N ALA A 107 3.05 -1.30 7.21
CA ALA A 107 2.63 0.07 6.96
C ALA A 107 3.67 0.84 6.11
N ILE A 108 4.97 0.68 6.38
CA ILE A 108 6.04 1.33 5.60
C ILE A 108 5.93 0.97 4.11
N ILE A 109 5.81 -0.33 3.81
CA ILE A 109 5.75 -0.81 2.42
C ILE A 109 4.37 -0.56 1.78
N ALA A 110 3.29 -0.63 2.58
CA ALA A 110 1.93 -0.36 2.13
C ALA A 110 1.73 1.11 1.75
N VAL A 111 2.44 2.07 2.37
CA VAL A 111 2.38 3.49 1.96
C VAL A 111 2.88 3.67 0.53
N GLY A 112 4.05 3.11 0.21
CA GLY A 112 4.61 3.16 -1.14
C GLY A 112 3.71 2.47 -2.17
N ALA A 113 3.28 1.24 -1.84
CA ALA A 113 2.36 0.49 -2.69
C ALA A 113 1.01 1.22 -2.89
N CYS A 114 0.45 1.83 -1.84
CA CYS A 114 -0.83 2.55 -1.90
C CYS A 114 -0.77 3.72 -2.88
N LEU A 115 0.24 4.59 -2.75
CA LEU A 115 0.34 5.76 -3.63
C LEU A 115 0.61 5.38 -5.08
N LEU A 116 1.42 4.34 -5.32
CA LEU A 116 1.66 3.81 -6.65
C LEU A 116 0.39 3.19 -7.27
N MET A 117 -0.36 2.40 -6.49
CA MET A 117 -1.62 1.82 -6.91
C MET A 117 -2.66 2.89 -7.22
N ILE A 118 -2.76 3.95 -6.41
CA ILE A 118 -3.64 5.09 -6.70
C ILE A 118 -3.24 5.77 -8.01
N ALA A 119 -1.94 5.84 -8.34
CA ALA A 119 -1.44 6.34 -9.63
C ALA A 119 -1.68 5.38 -10.82
N GLY A 120 -2.29 4.22 -10.58
CA GLY A 120 -2.66 3.23 -11.59
C GLY A 120 -1.54 2.30 -12.00
N GLU A 121 -0.54 2.09 -11.14
CA GLU A 121 0.60 1.19 -11.42
C GLU A 121 0.81 0.16 -10.29
N PHE A 122 1.54 -0.90 -10.61
CA PHE A 122 1.89 -1.98 -9.68
C PHE A 122 3.40 -2.16 -9.59
N ASP A 123 3.92 -2.39 -8.38
CA ASP A 123 5.33 -2.73 -8.18
C ASP A 123 5.50 -4.02 -7.37
N LEU A 124 5.79 -5.11 -8.08
CA LEU A 124 6.16 -6.38 -7.46
C LEU A 124 7.60 -6.39 -6.96
N SER A 125 8.46 -5.50 -7.44
CA SER A 125 9.88 -5.51 -7.08
C SER A 125 10.15 -4.98 -5.67
N ILE A 126 9.16 -4.36 -5.00
CA ILE A 126 9.25 -3.86 -3.62
C ILE A 126 9.83 -4.91 -2.65
N GLY A 127 9.39 -6.17 -2.77
CA GLY A 127 9.90 -7.29 -1.98
C GLY A 127 11.39 -7.52 -2.20
N SER A 128 11.78 -7.73 -3.46
CA SER A 128 13.19 -7.91 -3.83
C SER A 128 14.08 -6.71 -3.50
N MET A 129 13.54 -5.49 -3.51
CA MET A 129 14.29 -4.28 -3.12
C MET A 129 14.60 -4.25 -1.63
N ILE A 130 13.77 -4.83 -0.77
CA ILE A 130 14.06 -4.94 0.67
C ILE A 130 15.29 -5.83 0.88
N GLY A 131 15.29 -7.02 0.26
CA GLY A 131 16.42 -7.95 0.32
C GLY A 131 17.68 -7.35 -0.29
N PHE A 132 17.57 -6.78 -1.48
CA PHE A 132 18.69 -6.14 -2.18
C PHE A 132 19.30 -4.97 -1.39
N SER A 133 18.46 -4.06 -0.89
CA SER A 133 18.93 -2.91 -0.10
C SER A 133 19.56 -3.36 1.22
N GLY A 134 18.96 -4.36 1.88
CA GLY A 134 19.50 -4.89 3.13
C GLY A 134 20.87 -5.57 2.94
N MET A 135 21.02 -6.36 1.87
CA MET A 135 22.31 -6.98 1.53
C MET A 135 23.34 -5.94 1.06
N ALA A 136 22.93 -4.89 0.35
CA ALA A 136 23.82 -3.79 -0.01
C ALA A 136 24.35 -3.09 1.25
N ILE A 137 23.47 -2.75 2.21
CA ILE A 137 23.88 -2.17 3.50
C ILE A 137 24.89 -3.08 4.22
N ALA A 138 24.58 -4.37 4.33
CA ALA A 138 25.41 -5.31 5.06
C ALA A 138 26.77 -5.56 4.40
N LEU A 139 26.81 -5.73 3.07
CA LEU A 139 28.06 -5.92 2.33
C LEU A 139 28.95 -4.68 2.42
N LEU A 140 28.37 -3.51 2.16
CA LEU A 140 29.11 -2.24 2.15
C LEU A 140 29.72 -1.94 3.52
N SER A 141 28.98 -2.20 4.61
CA SER A 141 29.47 -1.97 5.96
C SER A 141 30.40 -3.07 6.48
N ALA A 142 29.97 -4.33 6.44
CA ALA A 142 30.72 -5.43 7.06
C ALA A 142 31.94 -5.85 6.24
N GLN A 143 31.85 -5.81 4.91
CA GLN A 143 32.87 -6.41 4.05
C GLN A 143 33.75 -5.39 3.33
N PHE A 144 33.16 -4.28 2.88
CA PHE A 144 33.92 -3.15 2.31
C PHE A 144 34.36 -2.13 3.38
N GLY A 145 33.97 -2.32 4.64
CA GLY A 145 34.40 -1.47 5.77
C GLY A 145 33.90 -0.03 5.70
N LEU A 146 32.88 0.26 4.89
CA LEU A 146 32.30 1.60 4.85
C LEU A 146 31.59 1.91 6.16
N PRO A 147 31.62 3.18 6.63
CA PRO A 147 30.86 3.57 7.80
C PRO A 147 29.37 3.36 7.53
N MET A 148 28.63 2.98 8.58
CA MET A 148 27.24 2.52 8.48
C MET A 148 26.34 3.56 7.80
N TRP A 149 26.49 4.85 8.12
CA TRP A 149 25.74 5.93 7.47
C TRP A 149 25.96 5.97 5.95
N ALA A 150 27.18 5.74 5.48
CA ALA A 150 27.50 5.77 4.05
C ALA A 150 26.91 4.54 3.34
N ALA A 151 26.98 3.36 3.98
CA ALA A 151 26.34 2.15 3.48
C ALA A 151 24.82 2.33 3.32
N ILE A 152 24.15 2.97 4.28
CA ILE A 152 22.72 3.30 4.21
C ILE A 152 22.44 4.24 3.03
N VAL A 153 23.16 5.36 2.92
CA VAL A 153 22.94 6.34 1.85
C VAL A 153 23.13 5.73 0.46
N VAL A 154 24.18 4.92 0.28
CA VAL A 154 24.45 4.23 -1.00
C VAL A 154 23.34 3.23 -1.30
N ALA A 155 22.88 2.44 -0.32
CA ALA A 155 21.78 1.50 -0.54
C ALA A 155 20.47 2.20 -0.92
N PHE A 156 20.14 3.33 -0.29
CA PHE A 156 18.99 4.16 -0.66
C PHE A 156 19.12 4.70 -2.08
N ALA A 157 20.29 5.20 -2.46
CA ALA A 157 20.55 5.69 -3.81
C ALA A 157 20.37 4.57 -4.85
N LEU A 158 20.92 3.38 -4.60
CA LEU A 158 20.75 2.22 -5.47
C LEU A 158 19.28 1.80 -5.61
N ALA A 159 18.55 1.72 -4.50
CA ALA A 159 17.12 1.40 -4.53
C ALA A 159 16.33 2.43 -5.35
N MET A 160 16.52 3.72 -5.08
CA MET A 160 15.83 4.79 -5.80
C MET A 160 16.19 4.84 -7.29
N VAL A 161 17.43 4.51 -7.67
CA VAL A 161 17.82 4.35 -9.09
C VAL A 161 17.02 3.22 -9.72
N VAL A 162 16.90 2.07 -9.06
CA VAL A 162 16.10 0.96 -9.59
C VAL A 162 14.62 1.33 -9.69
N GLY A 163 14.06 2.02 -8.70
CA GLY A 163 12.70 2.56 -8.77
C GLY A 163 12.52 3.54 -9.94
N ALA A 164 13.47 4.45 -10.15
CA ALA A 164 13.46 5.36 -11.29
C ALA A 164 13.55 4.62 -12.63
N MET A 165 14.37 3.56 -12.71
CA MET A 165 14.48 2.71 -13.89
C MET A 165 13.17 1.97 -14.18
N ASN A 166 12.53 1.38 -13.17
CA ASN A 166 11.23 0.73 -13.31
C ASN A 166 10.19 1.71 -13.87
N GLY A 167 10.05 2.88 -13.23
CA GLY A 167 9.12 3.90 -13.68
C GLY A 167 9.43 4.43 -15.07
N PHE A 168 10.71 4.65 -15.37
CA PHE A 168 11.14 5.10 -16.69
C PHE A 168 10.81 4.07 -17.77
N LEU A 169 11.08 2.78 -17.53
CA LEU A 169 10.78 1.71 -18.45
C LEU A 169 9.28 1.61 -18.71
N VAL A 170 8.45 1.61 -17.66
CA VAL A 170 6.97 1.58 -17.80
C VAL A 170 6.48 2.74 -18.66
N VAL A 171 6.90 3.96 -18.32
CA VAL A 171 6.44 5.17 -19.02
C VAL A 171 6.96 5.25 -20.46
N ARG A 172 8.22 4.83 -20.70
CA ARG A 172 8.86 4.98 -22.01
C ARG A 172 8.43 3.90 -22.99
N THR A 173 8.25 2.67 -22.51
CA THR A 173 7.94 1.50 -23.35
C THR A 173 6.43 1.27 -23.48
N GLY A 174 5.62 1.76 -22.54
CA GLY A 174 4.19 1.48 -22.50
C GLY A 174 3.85 0.04 -22.08
N LEU A 175 4.84 -0.72 -21.61
CA LEU A 175 4.61 -2.06 -21.06
C LEU A 175 3.82 -1.97 -19.74
N PRO A 176 2.95 -2.95 -19.44
CA PRO A 176 2.32 -3.05 -18.13
C PRO A 176 3.37 -3.09 -17.01
N SER A 177 3.18 -2.29 -15.96
CA SER A 177 4.09 -2.22 -14.82
C SER A 177 4.30 -3.54 -14.11
N PHE A 178 3.29 -4.40 -14.10
CA PHE A 178 3.39 -5.77 -13.60
C PHE A 178 4.55 -6.54 -14.25
N ILE A 179 4.71 -6.46 -15.58
CA ILE A 179 5.76 -7.20 -16.31
C ILE A 179 7.14 -6.62 -16.01
N VAL A 180 7.27 -5.29 -16.06
CA VAL A 180 8.55 -4.61 -15.78
C VAL A 180 9.02 -4.92 -14.36
N THR A 181 8.13 -4.83 -13.38
CA THR A 181 8.48 -5.01 -11.98
C THR A 181 8.65 -6.47 -11.59
N LEU A 182 7.97 -7.40 -12.27
CA LEU A 182 8.24 -8.83 -12.15
C LEU A 182 9.65 -9.17 -12.69
N ALA A 183 10.06 -8.60 -13.82
CA ALA A 183 11.42 -8.77 -14.33
C ALA A 183 12.46 -8.20 -13.34
N SER A 184 12.23 -6.99 -12.84
CA SER A 184 13.07 -6.40 -11.80
C SER A 184 13.09 -7.20 -10.51
N LEU A 185 11.97 -7.83 -10.11
CA LEU A 185 11.91 -8.74 -8.97
C LEU A 185 12.90 -9.89 -9.13
N PHE A 186 12.91 -10.58 -10.28
CA PHE A 186 13.83 -11.69 -10.51
C PHE A 186 15.29 -11.24 -10.60
N ILE A 187 15.56 -10.12 -11.28
CA ILE A 187 16.91 -9.56 -11.38
C ILE A 187 17.44 -9.21 -9.98
N LEU A 188 16.70 -8.43 -9.21
CA LEU A 188 17.11 -7.99 -7.88
C LEU A 188 17.21 -9.15 -6.90
N ARG A 189 16.28 -10.11 -6.93
CA ARG A 189 16.34 -11.30 -6.07
C ARG A 189 17.56 -12.16 -6.41
N GLY A 190 17.89 -12.28 -7.70
CA GLY A 190 19.12 -12.92 -8.17
C GLY A 190 20.36 -12.19 -7.67
N LEU A 191 20.44 -10.87 -7.83
CA LEU A 191 21.57 -10.07 -7.38
C LEU A 191 21.74 -10.06 -5.85
N ALA A 192 20.64 -9.95 -5.11
CA ALA A 192 20.63 -10.02 -3.64
C ALA A 192 21.12 -11.37 -3.11
N THR A 193 21.09 -12.43 -3.94
CA THR A 193 21.57 -13.77 -3.57
C THR A 193 23.00 -14.00 -4.09
N PHE A 194 23.25 -13.69 -5.37
CA PHE A 194 24.52 -13.94 -6.04
C PHE A 194 25.66 -13.12 -5.46
N ILE A 195 25.49 -11.80 -5.29
CA ILE A 195 26.57 -10.91 -4.83
C ILE A 195 27.07 -11.33 -3.43
N PRO A 196 26.21 -11.55 -2.42
CA PRO A 196 26.67 -12.00 -1.12
C PRO A 196 27.36 -13.37 -1.14
N ILE A 197 26.88 -14.32 -1.94
CA ILE A 197 27.55 -15.63 -2.07
C ILE A 197 28.95 -15.47 -2.69
N SER A 198 29.10 -14.64 -3.73
CA SER A 198 30.39 -14.44 -4.38
C SER A 198 31.42 -13.75 -3.48
N ILE A 199 30.98 -12.91 -2.55
CA ILE A 199 31.88 -12.13 -1.69
C ILE A 199 32.07 -12.78 -0.31
N ASN A 200 30.98 -13.24 0.33
CA ASN A 200 30.94 -13.72 1.71
C ASN A 200 30.75 -15.25 1.82
N GLY A 201 30.44 -15.94 0.73
CA GLY A 201 30.15 -17.38 0.73
C GLY A 201 28.79 -17.77 1.34
N SER A 202 27.96 -16.80 1.77
CA SER A 202 26.65 -17.03 2.37
C SER A 202 25.64 -15.96 1.95
N THR A 203 24.34 -16.28 2.07
CA THR A 203 23.23 -15.35 1.83
C THR A 203 22.83 -14.56 3.08
N ILE A 204 23.57 -14.73 4.19
CA ILE A 204 23.29 -14.12 5.48
C ILE A 204 24.58 -13.47 6.00
N ILE A 205 24.51 -12.17 6.29
CA ILE A 205 25.60 -11.40 6.89
C ILE A 205 25.16 -10.95 8.28
N SER A 206 25.88 -11.39 9.31
CA SER A 206 25.59 -11.09 10.72
C SER A 206 26.66 -10.17 11.32
N GLY A 207 26.49 -9.77 12.59
CA GLY A 207 27.49 -8.97 13.32
C GLY A 207 27.40 -7.46 13.07
N LEU A 208 26.36 -6.98 12.39
CA LEU A 208 26.22 -5.57 12.02
C LEU A 208 26.00 -4.63 13.22
N LYS A 209 25.63 -5.17 14.38
CA LYS A 209 25.52 -4.40 15.64
C LYS A 209 26.87 -3.85 16.12
N ALA A 210 27.99 -4.49 15.78
CA ALA A 210 29.30 -3.96 16.15
C ALA A 210 29.65 -2.72 15.30
N SER A 211 29.36 -2.79 13.99
CA SER A 211 29.62 -1.71 13.04
C SER A 211 28.70 -0.48 13.21
N SER A 212 27.58 -0.63 13.93
CA SER A 212 26.61 0.45 14.14
C SER A 212 26.80 1.25 15.44
N GLN A 213 27.63 0.78 16.38
CA GLN A 213 27.73 1.38 17.73
C GLN A 213 28.27 2.81 17.74
N SER A 214 29.16 3.17 16.83
CA SER A 214 29.76 4.50 16.73
C SER A 214 29.11 5.38 15.66
N ASP A 215 28.03 4.92 15.03
CA ASP A 215 27.42 5.60 13.90
C ASP A 215 26.28 6.54 14.33
N TRP A 216 26.26 7.74 13.75
CA TRP A 216 25.28 8.78 14.08
C TRP A 216 23.92 8.58 13.40
N LEU A 217 23.87 7.86 12.27
CA LEU A 217 22.65 7.62 11.49
C LEU A 217 22.00 6.28 11.86
N ALA A 218 22.77 5.30 12.34
CA ALA A 218 22.26 4.01 12.77
C ALA A 218 21.10 4.09 13.80
N PRO A 219 21.12 5.00 14.81
CA PRO A 219 19.99 5.16 15.72
C PRO A 219 18.69 5.58 15.02
N ALA A 220 18.78 6.28 13.88
CA ALA A 220 17.63 6.71 13.09
C ALA A 220 16.92 5.57 12.34
N PHE A 221 17.44 4.34 12.37
CA PHE A 221 16.82 3.18 11.75
C PHE A 221 16.72 1.96 12.70
N GLY A 222 17.74 1.71 13.53
CA GLY A 222 17.77 0.59 14.47
C GLY A 222 17.56 0.96 15.94
N GLY A 223 17.46 2.25 16.26
CA GLY A 223 17.32 2.72 17.63
C GLY A 223 15.90 2.55 18.18
N GLU A 224 15.77 2.92 19.45
CA GLU A 224 14.50 2.99 20.15
C GLU A 224 14.31 4.40 20.71
N VAL A 225 13.10 4.94 20.57
CA VAL A 225 12.72 6.26 21.07
C VAL A 225 11.98 6.09 22.39
N LEU A 226 11.99 7.12 23.23
CA LEU A 226 11.32 7.15 24.54
C LEU A 226 11.87 6.14 25.56
N SER A 227 13.07 5.59 25.36
CA SER A 227 13.68 4.65 26.31
C SER A 227 13.83 5.21 27.73
N GLY A 228 14.11 6.51 27.86
CA GLY A 228 14.11 7.21 29.14
C GLY A 228 12.74 7.22 29.84
N LEU A 229 11.65 7.38 29.08
CA LEU A 229 10.28 7.31 29.60
C LEU A 229 9.93 5.88 30.04
N PHE A 230 10.26 4.87 29.24
CA PHE A 230 10.01 3.47 29.58
C PHE A 230 10.79 3.04 30.82
N THR A 231 12.04 3.49 30.94
CA THR A 231 12.84 3.31 32.15
C THR A 231 12.22 4.01 33.36
N TRP A 232 11.70 5.23 33.19
CA TRP A 232 10.99 5.95 34.25
C TRP A 232 9.71 5.23 34.68
N LEU A 233 8.91 4.76 33.73
CA LEU A 233 7.68 4.00 33.97
C LEU A 233 7.96 2.68 34.70
N ALA A 234 9.02 1.98 34.32
CA ALA A 234 9.48 0.76 34.99
C ALA A 234 9.93 1.02 36.44
N ARG A 235 10.67 2.12 36.69
CA ARG A 235 11.06 2.51 38.06
C ARG A 235 9.86 2.81 38.96
N HIS A 236 8.76 3.31 38.38
CA HIS A 236 7.52 3.58 39.10
C HIS A 236 6.57 2.38 39.18
N GLY A 237 6.99 1.20 38.70
CA GLY A 237 6.20 -0.03 38.75
C GLY A 237 4.99 -0.03 37.80
N ILE A 238 4.95 0.85 36.80
CA ILE A 238 3.85 0.94 35.83
C ILE A 238 4.03 -0.09 34.70
N ILE A 239 5.28 -0.40 34.34
CA ILE A 239 5.64 -1.39 33.32
C ILE A 239 6.40 -2.53 33.98
N ASP A 240 6.15 -3.76 33.50
CA ASP A 240 6.86 -4.95 33.93
C ASP A 240 8.38 -4.81 33.72
N THR A 241 9.14 -5.25 34.71
CA THR A 241 10.59 -5.37 34.64
C THR A 241 11.02 -6.83 34.64
N PHE A 242 12.17 -7.13 34.03
CA PHE A 242 12.75 -8.46 34.14
C PHE A 242 13.02 -8.81 35.62
N LYS A 243 12.43 -9.91 36.08
CA LYS A 243 12.49 -10.36 37.48
C LYS A 243 13.79 -11.11 37.83
N ALA A 244 14.52 -11.60 36.82
CA ALA A 244 15.77 -12.34 36.98
C ALA A 244 16.65 -12.23 35.71
N GLY A 245 17.96 -12.47 35.86
CA GLY A 245 18.96 -12.46 34.77
C GLY A 245 19.82 -11.20 34.71
N SER A 246 20.70 -11.10 33.70
CA SER A 246 21.61 -9.95 33.51
C SER A 246 20.90 -8.63 33.21
N LYS A 247 19.61 -8.68 32.87
CA LYS A 247 18.73 -7.52 32.67
C LYS A 247 17.77 -7.26 33.85
N ALA A 248 17.98 -7.91 35.01
CA ALA A 248 17.07 -7.74 36.15
C ALA A 248 16.91 -6.26 36.54
N GLY A 249 15.66 -5.82 36.70
CA GLY A 249 15.31 -4.41 36.98
C GLY A 249 15.23 -3.48 35.76
N GLN A 250 15.55 -3.95 34.56
CA GLN A 250 15.29 -3.23 33.31
C GLN A 250 13.85 -3.44 32.84
N PRO A 251 13.25 -2.47 32.13
CA PRO A 251 11.91 -2.64 31.56
C PRO A 251 11.87 -3.84 30.59
N VAL A 252 10.75 -4.56 30.54
CA VAL A 252 10.54 -5.64 29.56
C VAL A 252 10.50 -5.07 28.13
N VAL A 253 10.04 -3.82 27.99
CA VAL A 253 10.07 -3.06 26.73
C VAL A 253 11.01 -1.88 26.88
N ASP A 254 12.11 -1.91 26.14
CA ASP A 254 13.19 -0.91 26.22
C ASP A 254 12.78 0.46 25.64
N GLY A 255 11.84 0.49 24.67
CA GLY A 255 11.27 1.72 24.09
C GLY A 255 10.40 1.46 22.87
N ILE A 256 10.12 2.50 22.09
CA ILE A 256 9.42 2.39 20.80
C ILE A 256 10.45 2.20 19.68
N PRO A 257 10.44 1.06 18.96
CA PRO A 257 11.33 0.84 17.83
C PRO A 257 11.19 1.92 16.76
N MET A 258 12.32 2.34 16.20
CA MET A 258 12.36 3.35 15.15
C MET A 258 11.56 2.93 13.89
N LEU A 259 11.39 1.63 13.68
CA LEU A 259 10.52 1.08 12.64
C LEU A 259 9.05 1.57 12.77
N MET A 260 8.50 1.62 14.00
CA MET A 260 7.16 2.17 14.25
C MET A 260 7.12 3.68 14.00
N VAL A 261 8.19 4.39 14.35
CA VAL A 261 8.31 5.84 14.12
C VAL A 261 8.32 6.13 12.62
N TRP A 262 9.12 5.42 11.83
CA TRP A 262 9.12 5.54 10.37
C TRP A 262 7.78 5.23 9.75
N ALA A 263 7.08 4.19 10.21
CA ALA A 263 5.73 3.89 9.74
C ALA A 263 4.79 5.09 9.96
N VAL A 264 4.77 5.67 11.16
CA VAL A 264 3.94 6.84 11.48
C VAL A 264 4.35 8.06 10.64
N VAL A 265 5.65 8.34 10.54
CA VAL A 265 6.18 9.47 9.75
C VAL A 265 5.77 9.34 8.28
N LEU A 266 5.95 8.16 7.68
CA LEU A 266 5.60 7.92 6.28
C LEU A 266 4.09 7.97 6.04
N VAL A 267 3.29 7.40 6.94
CA VAL A 267 1.82 7.47 6.86
C VAL A 267 1.35 8.92 6.94
N ILE A 268 1.86 9.72 7.88
CA ILE A 268 1.48 11.13 8.02
C ILE A 268 1.94 11.93 6.80
N ALA A 269 3.20 11.78 6.38
CA ALA A 269 3.75 12.49 5.23
C ALA A 269 2.98 12.16 3.95
N ALA A 270 2.75 10.87 3.67
CA ALA A 270 1.97 10.42 2.52
C ALA A 270 0.51 10.88 2.60
N HIS A 271 -0.10 10.87 3.78
CA HIS A 271 -1.46 11.38 3.96
C HIS A 271 -1.55 12.88 3.66
N ILE A 272 -0.60 13.68 4.14
CA ILE A 272 -0.52 15.12 3.85
C ILE A 272 -0.31 15.35 2.35
N VAL A 273 0.64 14.63 1.74
CA VAL A 273 0.89 14.74 0.29
C VAL A 273 -0.38 14.40 -0.50
N LEU A 274 -1.06 13.30 -0.16
CA LEU A 274 -2.23 12.84 -0.90
C LEU A 274 -3.46 13.76 -0.72
N THR A 275 -3.67 14.34 0.48
CA THR A 275 -4.91 15.09 0.81
C THR A 275 -4.77 16.60 0.82
N ARG A 276 -3.55 17.13 1.02
CA ARG A 276 -3.31 18.57 1.21
C ARG A 276 -2.47 19.21 0.10
N THR A 277 -1.96 18.44 -0.86
CA THR A 277 -1.11 18.99 -1.92
C THR A 277 -1.70 18.77 -3.31
N THR A 278 -1.31 19.63 -4.27
CA THR A 278 -1.66 19.48 -5.68
C THR A 278 -1.10 18.20 -6.30
N PHE A 279 0.03 17.71 -5.77
CA PHE A 279 0.62 16.45 -6.18
C PHE A 279 -0.31 15.26 -5.89
N GLY A 280 -1.04 15.29 -4.78
CA GLY A 280 -2.08 14.30 -4.47
C GLY A 280 -3.17 14.24 -5.54
N ASN A 281 -3.65 15.39 -6.02
CA ASN A 281 -4.62 15.46 -7.12
C ASN A 281 -4.05 14.86 -8.41
N TRP A 282 -2.75 15.07 -8.68
CA TRP A 282 -2.08 14.48 -9.84
C TRP A 282 -1.95 12.96 -9.73
N ILE A 283 -1.71 12.41 -8.54
CA ILE A 283 -1.69 10.95 -8.30
C ILE A 283 -3.06 10.35 -8.65
N PHE A 284 -4.15 10.88 -8.08
CA PHE A 284 -5.50 10.41 -8.37
C PHE A 284 -5.88 10.55 -9.86
N ALA A 285 -5.60 11.70 -10.46
CA ALA A 285 -5.90 11.95 -11.86
C ALA A 285 -5.13 11.00 -12.79
N SER A 286 -3.86 10.73 -12.49
CA SER A 286 -3.01 9.83 -13.28
C SER A 286 -3.51 8.38 -13.28
N GLY A 287 -4.09 7.91 -12.16
CA GLY A 287 -4.63 6.56 -12.07
C GLY A 287 -6.07 6.41 -12.51
N GLY A 288 -6.90 7.47 -12.39
CA GLY A 288 -8.29 7.43 -12.85
C GLY A 288 -8.39 7.42 -14.38
N ASP A 289 -7.88 8.45 -15.03
CA ASP A 289 -7.76 8.51 -16.50
C ASP A 289 -6.50 9.29 -16.90
N ALA A 290 -5.45 8.55 -17.23
CA ALA A 290 -4.16 9.10 -17.64
C ALA A 290 -4.23 9.95 -18.93
N ASN A 291 -5.20 9.70 -19.82
CA ASN A 291 -5.35 10.48 -21.05
C ASN A 291 -6.04 11.81 -20.76
N ALA A 292 -7.14 11.78 -20.00
CA ALA A 292 -7.83 12.99 -19.56
C ALA A 292 -6.91 13.87 -18.70
N ALA A 293 -6.16 13.27 -17.76
CA ALA A 293 -5.21 13.99 -16.92
C ALA A 293 -4.13 14.72 -17.74
N ARG A 294 -3.58 14.06 -18.78
CA ARG A 294 -2.60 14.68 -19.70
C ARG A 294 -3.21 15.86 -20.47
N ASN A 295 -4.46 15.75 -20.91
CA ASN A 295 -5.15 16.82 -21.65
C ASN A 295 -5.39 18.07 -20.81
N VAL A 296 -5.43 17.95 -19.47
CA VAL A 296 -5.56 19.08 -18.53
C VAL A 296 -4.20 19.51 -17.95
N GLY A 297 -3.09 19.01 -18.50
CA GLY A 297 -1.72 19.45 -18.17
C GLY A 297 -1.06 18.74 -16.99
N VAL A 298 -1.62 17.62 -16.49
CA VAL A 298 -0.98 16.82 -15.43
C VAL A 298 0.25 16.10 -16.00
N PRO A 299 1.43 16.19 -15.36
CA PRO A 299 2.65 15.52 -15.82
C PRO A 299 2.65 14.03 -15.44
N VAL A 300 1.68 13.26 -15.96
CA VAL A 300 1.43 11.85 -15.60
C VAL A 300 2.70 10.99 -15.60
N ASN A 301 3.54 11.15 -16.63
CA ASN A 301 4.81 10.43 -16.76
C ASN A 301 5.74 10.66 -15.55
N ARG A 302 5.87 11.90 -15.09
CA ARG A 302 6.72 12.23 -13.93
C ARG A 302 6.11 11.72 -12.64
N VAL A 303 4.78 11.81 -12.50
CA VAL A 303 4.05 11.29 -11.33
C VAL A 303 4.32 9.79 -11.18
N LYS A 304 4.12 9.00 -12.24
CA LYS A 304 4.35 7.55 -12.22
C LYS A 304 5.79 7.20 -11.86
N ILE A 305 6.79 7.87 -12.45
CA ILE A 305 8.21 7.64 -12.11
C ILE A 305 8.48 7.94 -10.64
N LEU A 306 8.01 9.07 -10.12
CA LEU A 306 8.18 9.43 -8.72
C LEU A 306 7.50 8.43 -7.76
N MET A 307 6.38 7.84 -8.15
CA MET A 307 5.73 6.79 -7.35
C MET A 307 6.56 5.52 -7.27
N PHE A 308 7.21 5.08 -8.36
CA PHE A 308 8.15 3.95 -8.28
C PHE A 308 9.37 4.26 -7.42
N VAL A 309 9.91 5.48 -7.52
CA VAL A 309 11.02 5.93 -6.65
C VAL A 309 10.60 5.95 -5.19
N LEU A 310 9.38 6.41 -4.88
CA LEU A 310 8.84 6.41 -3.52
C LEU A 310 8.65 4.98 -2.98
N THR A 311 8.15 4.05 -3.80
CA THR A 311 8.05 2.63 -3.41
C THR A 311 9.43 2.04 -3.09
N ALA A 312 10.45 2.36 -3.90
CA ALA A 312 11.83 1.96 -3.63
C ALA A 312 12.40 2.57 -2.35
N PHE A 313 12.10 3.84 -2.09
CA PHE A 313 12.47 4.52 -0.86
C PHE A 313 11.84 3.83 0.36
N CYS A 314 10.55 3.52 0.33
CA CYS A 314 9.87 2.78 1.40
C CYS A 314 10.51 1.39 1.63
N ALA A 315 10.85 0.66 0.56
CA ALA A 315 11.56 -0.61 0.66
C ALA A 315 12.95 -0.47 1.32
N ALA A 316 13.70 0.59 0.98
CA ALA A 316 15.02 0.87 1.56
C ALA A 316 14.92 1.28 3.04
N VAL A 317 13.91 2.08 3.43
CA VAL A 317 13.63 2.40 4.84
C VAL A 317 13.35 1.13 5.63
N PHE A 318 12.46 0.27 5.12
CA PHE A 318 12.13 -0.99 5.78
C PHE A 318 13.38 -1.88 5.91
N ALA A 319 14.18 -2.01 4.84
CA ALA A 319 15.42 -2.78 4.87
C ALA A 319 16.43 -2.26 5.89
N ALA A 320 16.69 -0.94 5.91
CA ALA A 320 17.64 -0.35 6.86
C ALA A 320 17.21 -0.57 8.32
N CYS A 321 15.92 -0.38 8.61
CA CYS A 321 15.38 -0.67 9.93
C CYS A 321 15.54 -2.15 10.32
N GLN A 322 15.18 -3.09 9.42
CA GLN A 322 15.31 -4.52 9.68
C GLN A 322 16.76 -4.93 9.94
N VAL A 323 17.68 -4.48 9.10
CA VAL A 323 19.11 -4.81 9.18
C VAL A 323 19.69 -4.36 10.52
N LEU A 324 19.39 -3.13 10.95
CA LEU A 324 19.93 -2.57 12.18
C LEU A 324 19.23 -3.11 13.43
N HIS A 325 17.92 -3.38 13.35
CA HIS A 325 17.16 -3.96 14.45
C HIS A 325 17.64 -5.39 14.77
N PHE A 326 17.75 -6.24 13.74
CA PHE A 326 18.19 -7.63 13.92
C PHE A 326 19.71 -7.79 13.99
N GLY A 327 20.48 -6.82 13.50
CA GLY A 327 21.95 -6.94 13.43
C GLY A 327 22.45 -7.89 12.36
N SER A 328 21.59 -8.25 11.41
CA SER A 328 21.91 -9.13 10.30
C SER A 328 21.05 -8.78 9.07
N ALA A 329 21.61 -9.06 7.90
CA ALA A 329 20.89 -9.02 6.64
C ALA A 329 20.83 -10.43 6.04
N ALA A 330 19.71 -10.74 5.38
CA ALA A 330 19.57 -11.94 4.59
C ALA A 330 18.84 -11.62 3.28
N ALA A 331 19.22 -12.32 2.20
CA ALA A 331 18.70 -12.08 0.86
C ALA A 331 17.18 -12.32 0.74
N ASP A 332 16.63 -13.15 1.62
CA ASP A 332 15.23 -13.59 1.66
C ASP A 332 14.32 -12.72 2.55
N ARG A 333 14.84 -11.70 3.24
CA ARG A 333 14.04 -10.81 4.12
C ARG A 333 12.89 -10.08 3.42
N GLY A 334 12.94 -9.99 2.11
CA GLY A 334 11.92 -9.38 1.26
C GLY A 334 10.97 -10.38 0.59
N LEU A 335 11.05 -11.67 0.89
CA LEU A 335 10.24 -12.70 0.26
C LEU A 335 8.75 -12.52 0.62
N LEU A 336 7.87 -12.55 -0.39
CA LEU A 336 6.42 -12.33 -0.32
C LEU A 336 5.96 -10.93 0.14
N LYS A 337 6.88 -10.06 0.55
CA LYS A 337 6.54 -8.69 0.99
C LYS A 337 5.82 -7.88 -0.08
N GLU A 338 6.05 -8.19 -1.35
CA GLU A 338 5.32 -7.64 -2.49
C GLU A 338 3.82 -7.91 -2.44
N PHE A 339 3.41 -9.14 -2.11
CA PHE A 339 2.00 -9.50 -2.00
C PHE A 339 1.39 -9.03 -0.68
N GLU A 340 2.15 -9.10 0.41
CA GLU A 340 1.70 -8.63 1.73
C GLU A 340 1.41 -7.12 1.73
N ALA A 341 2.21 -6.33 1.01
CA ALA A 341 1.96 -4.90 0.79
C ALA A 341 0.65 -4.67 0.02
N ILE A 342 0.46 -5.36 -1.11
CA ILE A 342 -0.77 -5.24 -1.94
C ILE A 342 -2.00 -5.65 -1.12
N ILE A 343 -1.94 -6.77 -0.41
CA ILE A 343 -3.05 -7.27 0.42
C ILE A 343 -3.39 -6.24 1.51
N SER A 344 -2.38 -5.68 2.19
CA SER A 344 -2.60 -4.62 3.18
C SER A 344 -3.31 -3.40 2.58
N VAL A 345 -2.90 -2.96 1.40
CA VAL A 345 -3.49 -1.82 0.70
C VAL A 345 -4.93 -2.10 0.22
N VAL A 346 -5.20 -3.32 -0.25
CA VAL A 346 -6.53 -3.77 -0.71
C VAL A 346 -7.49 -3.98 0.46
N ILE A 347 -7.04 -4.57 1.57
CA ILE A 347 -7.80 -4.62 2.84
C ILE A 347 -8.14 -3.19 3.28
N GLY A 348 -7.22 -2.25 3.08
CA GLY A 348 -7.42 -0.82 3.33
C GLY A 348 -8.42 -0.12 2.39
N GLY A 349 -8.92 -0.80 1.35
CA GLY A 349 -9.94 -0.28 0.44
C GLY A 349 -9.42 0.48 -0.79
N THR A 350 -8.11 0.46 -1.06
CA THR A 350 -7.55 1.03 -2.30
C THR A 350 -7.84 0.12 -3.49
N LEU A 351 -8.21 0.69 -4.64
CA LEU A 351 -8.53 -0.09 -5.83
C LEU A 351 -7.27 -0.50 -6.61
N LEU A 352 -7.32 -1.71 -7.17
CA LEU A 352 -6.29 -2.23 -8.08
C LEU A 352 -6.27 -1.48 -9.42
N THR A 353 -7.39 -0.88 -9.83
CA THR A 353 -7.50 -0.16 -11.11
C THR A 353 -6.90 1.24 -11.09
N GLY A 354 -6.55 1.76 -9.91
CA GLY A 354 -6.10 3.14 -9.73
C GLY A 354 -7.24 4.15 -9.57
N GLY A 355 -6.85 5.40 -9.29
CA GLY A 355 -7.78 6.54 -9.14
C GLY A 355 -8.57 6.58 -7.82
N TYR A 356 -8.42 5.59 -6.94
CA TYR A 356 -9.14 5.53 -5.66
C TYR A 356 -8.32 4.85 -4.56
N GLY A 357 -8.28 5.47 -3.39
CA GLY A 357 -7.64 4.92 -2.20
C GLY A 357 -7.33 5.98 -1.15
N THR A 358 -6.91 5.54 0.03
CA THR A 358 -6.46 6.42 1.11
C THR A 358 -5.27 5.81 1.84
N VAL A 359 -4.32 6.65 2.24
CA VAL A 359 -3.16 6.23 3.04
C VAL A 359 -3.59 5.72 4.42
N ALA A 360 -4.62 6.34 5.01
CA ALA A 360 -5.16 5.90 6.29
C ALA A 360 -5.79 4.51 6.20
N GLY A 361 -6.55 4.23 5.13
CA GLY A 361 -7.05 2.89 4.84
C GLY A 361 -5.91 1.87 4.70
N ALA A 362 -4.86 2.19 3.92
CA ALA A 362 -3.69 1.32 3.78
C ALA A 362 -2.97 1.06 5.12
N ALA A 363 -2.86 2.06 6.00
CA ALA A 363 -2.31 1.89 7.33
C ALA A 363 -3.17 0.97 8.22
N LEU A 364 -4.50 1.10 8.17
CA LEU A 364 -5.41 0.18 8.87
C LEU A 364 -5.31 -1.25 8.32
N GLY A 365 -5.18 -1.41 7.01
CA GLY A 365 -4.96 -2.72 6.39
C GLY A 365 -3.64 -3.36 6.81
N ALA A 366 -2.56 -2.58 6.94
CA ALA A 366 -1.29 -3.03 7.50
C ALA A 366 -1.39 -3.42 8.98
N ILE A 367 -2.20 -2.68 9.77
CA ILE A 367 -2.51 -3.05 11.15
C ILE A 367 -3.26 -4.38 11.21
N ILE A 368 -4.32 -4.55 10.41
CA ILE A 368 -5.05 -5.81 10.29
C ILE A 368 -4.07 -6.95 9.98
N PHE A 369 -3.21 -6.79 8.98
CA PHE A 369 -2.27 -7.82 8.59
C PHE A 369 -1.33 -8.21 9.74
N GLY A 370 -0.65 -7.24 10.36
CA GLY A 370 0.29 -7.49 11.46
C GLY A 370 -0.39 -8.09 12.69
N VAL A 371 -1.60 -7.64 13.03
CA VAL A 371 -2.40 -8.18 14.14
C VAL A 371 -2.83 -9.62 13.85
N VAL A 372 -3.22 -9.96 12.62
CA VAL A 372 -3.58 -11.34 12.28
C VAL A 372 -2.35 -12.25 12.33
N GLN A 373 -1.22 -11.82 11.75
CA GLN A 373 0.01 -12.61 11.75
C GLN A 373 0.48 -12.89 13.17
N GLN A 374 0.59 -11.86 14.01
CA GLN A 374 1.07 -12.03 15.38
C GLN A 374 -0.02 -12.60 16.31
N GLY A 375 -1.29 -12.32 16.05
CA GLY A 375 -2.42 -12.85 16.81
C GLY A 375 -2.56 -14.37 16.65
N LEU A 376 -2.35 -14.90 15.44
CA LEU A 376 -2.33 -16.36 15.21
C LEU A 376 -1.20 -17.04 16.00
N PHE A 377 -0.04 -16.39 16.06
CA PHE A 377 1.08 -16.85 16.88
C PHE A 377 0.72 -16.86 18.37
N PHE A 378 0.13 -15.78 18.89
CA PHE A 378 -0.33 -15.70 20.29
C PHE A 378 -1.47 -16.66 20.62
N ALA A 379 -2.35 -16.95 19.67
CA ALA A 379 -3.42 -17.93 19.81
C ALA A 379 -2.91 -19.39 19.85
N GLY A 380 -1.60 -19.60 19.63
CA GLY A 380 -1.00 -20.94 19.62
C GLY A 380 -1.43 -21.79 18.42
N VAL A 381 -1.77 -21.14 17.30
CA VAL A 381 -2.10 -21.86 16.05
C VAL A 381 -0.86 -22.60 15.57
N ASP A 382 -1.05 -23.86 15.21
CA ASP A 382 0.03 -24.70 14.72
C ASP A 382 0.69 -24.10 13.46
N SER A 383 2.02 -24.19 13.41
CA SER A 383 2.82 -23.62 12.31
C SER A 383 2.44 -24.16 10.93
N SER A 384 1.95 -25.40 10.82
CA SER A 384 1.51 -26.01 9.56
C SER A 384 0.20 -25.40 9.04
N LEU A 385 -0.68 -24.93 9.93
CA LEU A 385 -1.97 -24.31 9.58
C LEU A 385 -1.89 -22.78 9.51
N PHE A 386 -0.76 -22.19 9.91
CA PHE A 386 -0.61 -20.75 10.03
C PHE A 386 -0.99 -19.99 8.75
N GLN A 387 -0.48 -20.42 7.59
CA GLN A 387 -0.79 -19.76 6.31
C GLN A 387 -2.25 -19.95 5.87
N VAL A 388 -2.85 -21.11 6.20
CA VAL A 388 -4.26 -21.38 5.91
C VAL A 388 -5.14 -20.43 6.72
N CYS A 389 -4.90 -20.35 8.03
CA CYS A 389 -5.64 -19.45 8.91
C CYS A 389 -5.44 -17.97 8.54
N LEU A 390 -4.20 -17.57 8.24
CA LEU A 390 -3.89 -16.22 7.76
C LEU A 390 -4.70 -15.87 6.51
N GLY A 391 -4.68 -16.74 5.49
CA GLY A 391 -5.43 -16.53 4.26
C GLY A 391 -6.94 -16.42 4.46
N ILE A 392 -7.52 -17.30 5.29
CA ILE A 392 -8.96 -17.28 5.58
C ILE A 392 -9.37 -15.99 6.30
N ILE A 393 -8.63 -15.58 7.32
CA ILE A 393 -8.96 -14.39 8.12
C ILE A 393 -8.81 -13.12 7.27
N LEU A 394 -7.75 -13.02 6.46
CA LEU A 394 -7.56 -11.86 5.57
C LEU A 394 -8.63 -11.80 4.48
N LEU A 395 -9.02 -12.93 3.88
CA LEU A 395 -10.12 -12.98 2.93
C LEU A 395 -11.44 -12.54 3.59
N ALA A 396 -11.73 -13.03 4.80
CA ALA A 396 -12.90 -12.60 5.57
C ALA A 396 -12.86 -11.09 5.85
N ALA A 397 -11.70 -10.53 6.20
CA ALA A 397 -11.51 -9.10 6.41
C ALA A 397 -11.79 -8.28 5.13
N VAL A 398 -11.30 -8.73 3.96
CA VAL A 398 -11.58 -8.07 2.66
C VAL A 398 -13.06 -8.16 2.30
N ILE A 399 -13.69 -9.32 2.48
CA ILE A 399 -15.11 -9.51 2.21
C ILE A 399 -15.94 -8.59 3.11
N LEU A 400 -15.64 -8.55 4.41
CA LEU A 400 -16.31 -7.68 5.37
C LEU A 400 -16.15 -6.19 4.99
N ASN A 401 -14.91 -5.76 4.69
CA ASN A 401 -14.62 -4.41 4.23
C ASN A 401 -15.46 -4.06 2.98
N THR A 402 -15.48 -4.95 1.98
CA THR A 402 -16.22 -4.75 0.73
C THR A 402 -17.73 -4.72 0.96
N TYR A 403 -18.26 -5.61 1.80
CA TYR A 403 -19.67 -5.67 2.12
C TYR A 403 -20.15 -4.42 2.84
N ILE A 404 -19.41 -3.95 3.86
CA ILE A 404 -19.70 -2.71 4.58
C ILE A 404 -19.64 -1.51 3.63
N ARG A 405 -18.64 -1.47 2.75
CA ARG A 405 -18.53 -0.41 1.74
C ARG A 405 -19.77 -0.37 0.85
N ARG A 406 -20.22 -1.50 0.30
CA ARG A 406 -21.42 -1.58 -0.55
C ARG A 406 -22.70 -1.16 0.17
N LEU A 407 -22.87 -1.56 1.43
CA LEU A 407 -24.01 -1.14 2.25
C LEU A 407 -24.06 0.38 2.43
N ILE A 408 -22.90 1.00 2.60
CA ILE A 408 -22.75 2.44 2.79
C ILE A 408 -22.94 3.22 1.48
N THR A 409 -22.33 2.77 0.38
CA THR A 409 -22.35 3.46 -0.91
C THR A 409 -23.62 3.19 -1.70
N GLY A 410 -24.37 2.13 -1.36
CA GLY A 410 -25.53 1.68 -2.12
C GLY A 410 -25.17 1.03 -3.47
N GLU A 411 -23.88 0.75 -3.70
CA GLU A 411 -23.41 0.00 -4.87
C GLU A 411 -23.86 -1.47 -4.74
N ARG A 412 -24.63 -1.98 -5.71
CA ARG A 412 -25.04 -3.39 -5.78
C ARG A 412 -23.91 -4.27 -6.30
#